data_AF-A0A973LM34-F1
#
_entry.id   AF-A0A973LM34-F1
#
_cell.length_a   1.000
_cell.length_b   1.000
_cell.length_c   1.000
_cell.angle_alpha   90.00
_cell.angle_beta   90.00
_cell.angle_gamma   90.00
#
_symmetry.space_group_name_H-M   'P 1'
#
loop_
_entity.id
_entity.type
_entity.pdbx_description
1 polymer ?
#
loop_
_entity_poly.entity_id
_entity_poly.type
_entity_poly.pdbx_seq_one_letter_code
_entity_poly.pdbx_strand_id
1 'polypeptide(L)' 'MYGWIWRRLPGDTRAKLLTATLLVAVAGAVLWYVVFPLLEPAVTLDEVTVRR' A
#
# COMPACT_ATOMS: atom_id res chain seq x y z
N MET A 1 -12.80 18.29 -11.34
CA MET A 1 -12.43 16.91 -11.70
C MET A 1 -12.46 15.93 -10.52
N TYR A 2 -12.04 16.27 -9.30
CA TYR A 2 -12.17 15.35 -8.14
C TYR A 2 -13.60 15.22 -7.58
N GLY A 3 -14.49 16.17 -7.87
CA GLY A 3 -15.85 16.18 -7.34
C GLY A 3 -16.73 15.00 -7.75
N TRP A 4 -16.45 14.35 -8.90
CA TRP A 4 -17.21 13.16 -9.33
C TRP A 4 -16.86 11.93 -8.49
N ILE A 5 -15.57 11.75 -8.16
CA ILE A 5 -15.08 10.68 -7.28
C ILE A 5 -15.70 10.84 -5.89
N TRP A 6 -15.65 12.06 -5.34
CA TRP A 6 -16.27 12.38 -4.05
C TRP A 6 -17.80 12.20 -4.04
N ARG A 7 -18.49 12.21 -5.18
CA ARG A 7 -19.94 11.95 -5.25
C ARG A 7 -20.28 10.45 -5.37
N ARG A 8 -19.33 9.61 -5.78
CA ARG A 8 -19.54 8.16 -5.98
C ARG A 8 -19.33 7.35 -4.70
N LEU A 9 -18.57 7.87 -3.75
CA LEU A 9 -18.43 7.21 -2.44
C LEU A 9 -19.74 7.35 -1.64
N PRO A 10 -20.37 6.24 -1.22
CA PRO A 10 -21.57 6.28 -0.37
C PRO A 10 -21.22 6.78 1.04
N GLY A 11 -22.06 7.66 1.60
CA GLY A 11 -21.92 8.17 2.97
C GLY A 11 -21.40 9.60 3.11
N ASP A 12 -21.43 10.10 4.34
CA ASP A 12 -21.00 11.45 4.72
C ASP A 12 -19.50 11.69 4.45
N THR A 13 -19.09 12.96 4.47
CA THR A 13 -17.68 13.38 4.29
C THR A 13 -16.70 12.63 5.20
N ARG A 14 -17.13 12.26 6.42
CA ARG A 14 -16.34 11.43 7.35
C ARG A 14 -16.14 9.99 6.85
N ALA A 15 -17.19 9.36 6.32
CA ALA A 15 -17.11 8.02 5.75
C ALA A 15 -16.20 8.01 4.52
N LYS A 16 -16.24 9.06 3.70
CA LYS A 16 -15.36 9.21 2.54
C LYS A 16 -13.89 9.32 2.95
N LEU A 17 -13.59 10.14 3.95
CA LEU A 17 -12.25 10.25 4.52
C LEU A 17 -11.77 8.92 5.07
N LEU A 18 -12.59 8.23 5.88
CA LEU A 18 -12.26 6.92 6.42
C LEU A 18 -11.97 5.90 5.32
N THR A 19 -12.81 5.82 4.29
CA THR A 19 -12.61 4.89 3.18
C THR A 19 -11.35 5.21 2.37
N ALA A 20 -11.06 6.50 2.12
CA ALA A 20 -9.84 6.90 1.43
C ALA A 20 -8.59 6.58 2.26
N THR A 21 -8.59 6.89 3.55
CA THR A 21 -7.50 6.54 4.47
C THR A 21 -7.31 5.03 4.56
N LEU A 22 -8.40 4.26 4.65
CA LEU A 22 -8.36 2.80 4.65
C LEU A 22 -7.73 2.26 3.37
N LEU A 23 -8.12 2.76 2.20
CA LEU A 23 -7.54 2.35 0.92
C LEU A 23 -6.03 2.57 0.87
N VAL A 24 -5.57 3.74 1.32
CA VAL A 24 -4.14 4.05 1.37
C VAL A 24 -3.41 3.12 2.35
N ALA A 25 -3.98 2.90 3.54
CA ALA A 25 -3.41 2.01 4.54
C ALA A 25 -3.33 0.56 4.04
N VAL A 26 -4.38 0.06 3.39
CA VAL A 26 -4.42 -1.27 2.79
C VAL A 26 -3.39 -1.39 1.67
N ALA A 27 -3.29 -0.41 0.78
CA ALA A 27 -2.27 -0.41 -0.27
C ALA A 27 -0.85 -0.46 0.32
N GLY A 28 -0.57 0.38 1.32
CA GLY A 28 0.71 0.38 2.03
C GLY A 28 1.01 -0.96 2.70
N ALA A 29 0.03 -1.57 3.36
CA ALA A 29 0.16 -2.88 3.97
C ALA A 29 0.41 -3.98 2.94
N VAL A 30 -0.29 -3.98 1.80
CA VAL A 30 -0.06 -4.95 0.72
C VAL A 30 1.35 -4.80 0.16
N LEU A 31 1.81 -3.57 -0.08
CA LEU A 31 3.18 -3.33 -0.50
C LEU A 31 4.17 -3.92 0.52
N TRP A 32 4.01 -3.57 1.79
CA TRP A 32 4.94 -3.97 2.85
C TRP A 32 4.96 -5.47 3.14
N TYR A 33 3.78 -6.11 3.21
CA TYR A 33 3.65 -7.50 3.66
C TYR A 33 3.51 -8.52 2.53
N VAL A 34 3.28 -8.07 1.28
CA VAL A 34 3.14 -8.97 0.13
C VAL A 34 4.18 -8.66 -0.93
N VAL A 35 4.28 -7.41 -1.38
CA VAL A 35 5.19 -7.06 -2.49
C VAL A 35 6.64 -7.16 -2.06
N PHE A 36 7.02 -6.60 -0.91
CA PHE A 36 8.41 -6.70 -0.43
C PHE A 36 8.85 -8.15 -0.19
N PRO A 37 8.08 -9.02 0.49
CA PRO A 37 8.44 -10.43 0.65
C PRO A 37 8.50 -11.20 -0.67
N LEU A 38 7.68 -10.84 -1.66
CA LEU A 38 7.79 -11.44 -3.00
C LEU A 38 9.03 -10.95 -3.77
N LEU A 39 9.54 -9.76 -3.45
CA LEU A 39 10.76 -9.21 -4.03
C LEU A 39 12.04 -9.65 -3.31
N GLU A 40 11.96 -10.01 -2.03
CA GLU A 40 13.07 -10.61 -1.25
C GLU A 40 13.81 -11.73 -2.00
N PRO A 41 13.16 -12.72 -2.63
CA PRO A 41 13.86 -13.73 -3.43
C PRO A 41 14.47 -13.19 -4.74
N ALA A 42 13.97 -12.07 -5.26
CA ALA A 42 14.46 -11.45 -6.49
C ALA A 42 15.60 -10.46 -6.25
N VAL A 43 15.67 -9.86 -5.06
CA VAL A 43 16.71 -8.93 -4.65
C VAL A 43 17.57 -9.66 -3.62
N THR A 44 18.68 -10.24 -4.06
CA THR A 44 19.70 -10.89 -3.21
C THR A 44 20.40 -9.85 -2.30
N LEU A 45 19.68 -9.31 -1.32
CA LEU A 45 20.21 -8.36 -0.33
C LEU A 45 20.96 -9.06 0.81
N ASP A 46 20.66 -10.34 1.02
CA ASP A 46 21.26 -11.17 2.07
C ASP A 46 22.57 -11.86 1.67
N GLU A 47 23.12 -11.58 0.47
CA GLU A 47 24.45 -12.08 0.11
C GLU A 47 25.52 -11.36 0.92
N VAL A 48 25.79 -11.90 2.11
CA VAL A 48 26.94 -11.53 2.95
C VAL A 48 28.22 -11.89 2.20
N THR A 49 28.77 -10.92 1.46
CA THR A 49 30.09 -10.98 0.83
C THR A 49 31.20 -10.80 1.89
N VAL A 50 31.17 -11.59 2.97
CA VAL A 50 32.32 -11.70 3.87
C VAL A 50 33.31 -12.66 3.21
N ARG A 51 34.23 -12.08 2.44
CA ARG A 51 35.41 -12.78 1.93
C ARG A 51 36.36 -13.02 3.11
N ARG A 52 36.59 -14.28 3.46
CA ARG A 52 37.74 -14.67 4.29
C ARG A 52 39.02 -14.68 3.46
#